data_AF-A0A3D5K2P7-F1
#
_entry.id   AF-A0A3D5K2P7-F1
#
_cell.length_a   1.000
_cell.length_b   1.000
_cell.length_c   1.000
_cell.angle_alpha   90.00
_cell.angle_beta   90.00
_cell.angle_gamma   90.00
#
_symmetry.space_group_name_H-M   'P 1'
#
loop_
_entity.id
_entity.type
_entity.pdbx_description
1 polymer ?
#
loop_
_entity_poly.entity_id
_entity_poly.type
_entity_poly.pdbx_seq_one_letter_code
_entity_poly.pdbx_strand_id
1 'polypeptide(L)'
;MGQTGVLRQRMGNLNGVYGDEMPYNSPHTAGPGFWALRQDHDCEFEVAVAEVPGGVAVRKGMECLIISEHRVEHGRSPTLSF
;
A
#
# COMPACT_ATOMS: atom_id res chain seq x y z
N MET A 1 0.23 -3.93 -0.20
CA MET A 1 -0.24 -4.50 1.08
C MET A 1 0.26 -3.63 2.22
N GLY A 2 -0.55 -3.47 3.27
CA GLY A 2 -0.05 -2.98 4.55
C GLY A 2 -1.16 -2.74 5.58
N GLN A 3 -0.83 -2.04 6.66
CA GLN A 3 -1.75 -1.77 7.77
C GLN A 3 -1.89 -0.29 8.10
N THR A 4 -3.02 0.07 8.70
CA THR A 4 -3.26 1.40 9.25
C THR A 4 -4.13 1.34 10.50
N GLY A 5 -3.99 2.34 11.37
CA GLY A 5 -4.97 2.61 12.43
C GLY A 5 -6.12 3.52 11.97
N VAL A 6 -5.95 4.23 10.85
CA VAL A 6 -6.92 5.20 10.33
C VAL A 6 -6.94 5.10 8.80
N LEU A 7 -7.97 4.47 8.24
CA LEU A 7 -8.08 4.20 6.81
C LEU A 7 -8.11 5.50 5.97
N ARG A 8 -8.93 6.47 6.38
CA ARG A 8 -9.07 7.74 5.66
C ARG A 8 -7.73 8.48 5.52
N GLN A 9 -6.92 8.49 6.58
CA GLN A 9 -5.60 9.12 6.54
C GLN A 9 -4.64 8.36 5.61
N ARG A 10 -4.62 7.02 5.70
CA ARG A 10 -3.79 6.18 4.82
C ARG A 10 -4.11 6.42 3.34
N MET A 11 -5.39 6.48 3.00
CA MET A 11 -5.83 6.78 1.63
C MET A 11 -5.49 8.21 1.20
N GLY A 12 -5.66 9.19 2.11
CA GLY A 12 -5.29 10.59 1.84
C GLY A 12 -3.81 10.77 1.51
N ASN A 13 -2.92 9.98 2.12
CA ASN A 13 -1.49 10.02 1.82
C ASN A 13 -1.15 9.58 0.37
N LEU A 14 -2.07 8.91 -0.33
CA LEU A 14 -1.90 8.46 -1.72
C LEU A 14 -2.60 9.36 -2.74
N ASN A 15 -3.15 10.51 -2.33
CA ASN A 15 -3.89 11.41 -3.23
C ASN A 15 -3.08 11.85 -4.47
N GLY A 16 -1.76 11.99 -4.34
CA GLY A 16 -0.89 12.41 -5.44
C GLY A 16 -0.71 11.37 -6.57
N VAL A 17 -1.15 10.13 -6.40
CA VAL A 17 -1.00 9.05 -7.40
C VAL A 17 -1.71 9.37 -8.72
N TYR A 18 -2.78 10.17 -8.66
CA TYR A 18 -3.60 10.55 -9.81
C TYR A 18 -3.28 11.93 -10.38
N GLY A 19 -2.22 12.58 -9.88
CA GLY A 19 -1.78 13.88 -10.41
C GLY A 19 -1.06 13.77 -11.75
N ASP A 20 -0.96 14.90 -12.46
CA ASP A 20 -0.26 15.00 -13.75
C ASP A 20 1.26 14.81 -13.60
N GLU A 21 1.82 15.21 -12.46
CA GLU A 21 3.25 15.07 -12.12
C GLU A 21 3.46 13.98 -11.08
N MET A 22 4.63 13.33 -11.12
CA MET A 22 4.98 12.31 -10.14
C MET A 22 5.05 12.92 -8.72
N PRO A 23 4.40 12.31 -7.70
CA PRO A 23 4.34 12.87 -6.36
C PRO A 23 5.61 12.56 -5.56
N TYR A 24 6.76 13.11 -5.95
CA TYR A 24 8.06 12.90 -5.28
C TYR A 24 8.03 13.16 -3.76
N ASN A 25 7.22 14.14 -3.33
CA ASN A 25 7.04 14.51 -1.93
C ASN A 25 5.81 13.84 -1.29
N SER A 26 5.37 12.69 -1.81
CA SER A 26 4.22 11.98 -1.25
C SER A 26 4.44 11.70 0.24
N PRO A 27 3.41 11.92 1.10
CA PRO A 27 3.48 11.53 2.51
C PRO A 27 3.68 10.03 2.72
N HIS A 28 3.46 9.21 1.68
CA HIS A 28 3.69 7.79 1.70
C HIS A 28 4.71 7.36 0.64
N THR A 29 5.67 6.52 1.02
CA THR A 29 6.78 6.11 0.14
C THR A 29 6.33 5.34 -1.11
N ALA A 30 5.18 4.66 -1.06
CA ALA A 30 4.61 3.98 -2.22
C ALA A 30 3.97 4.91 -3.27
N GLY A 31 3.73 6.19 -2.94
CA GLY A 31 3.04 7.14 -3.83
C GLY A 31 3.69 7.27 -5.22
N PRO A 32 4.98 7.60 -5.32
CA PRO A 32 5.69 7.66 -6.60
C PRO A 32 5.62 6.35 -7.39
N GLY A 33 5.74 5.20 -6.70
CA GLY A 33 5.67 3.89 -7.33
C GLY A 33 4.30 3.58 -7.94
N PHE A 34 3.21 3.93 -7.25
CA PHE A 34 1.86 3.78 -7.79
C PHE A 34 1.61 4.72 -8.97
N TRP A 35 2.07 5.98 -8.88
CA TRP A 35 1.99 6.91 -10.01
C TRP A 35 2.70 6.34 -11.24
N ALA A 36 3.94 5.83 -11.07
CA ALA A 36 4.72 5.25 -12.17
C ALA A 36 4.03 4.04 -12.80
N LEU A 37 3.51 3.10 -11.99
CA LEU A 37 2.76 1.94 -12.49
C LEU A 37 1.55 2.35 -13.34
N ARG A 38 0.84 3.41 -12.93
CA ARG A 38 -0.29 3.95 -13.70
C ARG A 38 0.17 4.53 -15.04
N GLN A 39 1.28 5.27 -15.09
CA GLN A 39 1.81 5.78 -16.35
C GLN A 39 2.27 4.66 -17.30
N ASP A 40 2.88 3.61 -16.76
CA ASP A 40 3.42 2.50 -17.55
C ASP A 40 2.32 1.56 -18.10
N HIS A 41 1.21 1.43 -17.36
CA HIS A 41 0.19 0.41 -17.64
C HIS A 41 -1.22 0.96 -17.91
N ASP A 42 -1.43 2.27 -17.83
CA ASP A 42 -2.74 2.93 -17.98
C ASP A 42 -3.84 2.25 -17.14
N CYS A 43 -3.55 2.05 -15.85
CA CYS A 43 -4.39 1.27 -14.94
C CYS A 43 -5.06 2.11 -13.86
N GLU A 44 -6.15 1.56 -13.32
CA GLU A 44 -6.85 2.07 -12.14
C GLU A 44 -6.55 1.21 -10.91
N PHE A 45 -6.58 1.83 -9.73
CA PHE A 45 -6.31 1.15 -8.46
C PHE A 45 -7.60 0.92 -7.66
N GLU A 46 -7.70 -0.27 -7.08
CA GLU A 46 -8.72 -0.62 -6.10
C GLU A 46 -8.07 -0.93 -4.74
N VAL A 47 -8.77 -0.62 -3.65
CA VAL A 47 -8.33 -0.96 -2.30
C VAL A 47 -9.36 -1.85 -1.61
N ALA A 48 -8.94 -3.07 -1.28
CA ALA A 48 -9.66 -3.96 -0.39
C ALA A 48 -9.14 -3.82 1.05
N VAL A 49 -10.05 -3.84 2.03
CA VAL A 49 -9.72 -3.68 3.45
C VAL A 49 -10.37 -4.78 4.27
N ALA A 50 -9.64 -5.32 5.24
CA ALA A 50 -10.15 -6.23 6.26
C ALA A 50 -9.89 -5.64 7.65
N GLU A 51 -10.90 -5.69 8.52
CA GLU A 51 -10.73 -5.29 9.91
C GLU A 51 -9.95 -6.35 10.68
N VAL A 52 -8.94 -5.92 11.44
CA VAL A 52 -8.14 -6.78 12.30
C VAL A 52 -8.39 -6.38 13.75
N PRO A 53 -9.10 -7.20 14.54
CA PRO A 53 -9.34 -6.89 15.94
C PRO A 53 -8.02 -6.88 16.72
N GLY A 54 -7.90 -5.96 17.66
CA GLY A 54 -6.73 -5.83 18.55
C GLY A 54 -5.90 -4.57 18.34
N GLY A 55 -4.79 -4.49 19.08
CA GLY A 55 -3.93 -3.32 19.14
C GLY A 55 -2.95 -3.19 17.97
N VAL A 56 -2.09 -2.17 18.05
CA VAL A 56 -1.04 -1.90 17.04
C VAL A 56 -0.13 -3.10 16.82
N ALA A 57 0.22 -3.82 17.89
CA ALA A 57 1.08 -5.00 17.80
C ALA A 57 0.46 -6.11 16.94
N VAL A 58 -0.84 -6.39 17.11
CA VAL A 58 -1.56 -7.41 16.33
C VAL A 58 -1.62 -7.01 14.86
N ARG A 59 -1.97 -5.76 14.55
CA ARG A 59 -2.05 -5.29 13.16
C ARG A 59 -0.70 -5.37 12.43
N LYS A 60 0.39 -4.95 13.09
CA LYS A 60 1.74 -5.07 12.53
C LYS A 60 2.17 -6.53 12.39
N GLY A 61 1.85 -7.38 13.36
CA GLY A 61 2.12 -8.81 13.29
C GLY A 61 1.41 -9.47 12.11
N MET A 62 0.13 -9.16 11.89
CA MET A 62 -0.65 -9.65 10.75
C MET A 62 -0.08 -9.17 9.41
N GLU A 63 0.31 -7.89 9.30
CA GLU A 63 0.98 -7.38 8.10
C GLU A 63 2.28 -8.17 7.81
N CYS A 64 3.12 -8.38 8.83
CA CYS A 64 4.34 -9.17 8.69
C CYS A 64 4.06 -10.62 8.25
N LEU A 65 3.02 -11.25 8.80
CA LEU A 65 2.62 -12.61 8.45
C LEU A 65 2.21 -12.69 6.97
N ILE A 66 1.27 -11.83 6.54
CA ILE A 66 0.74 -11.83 5.17
C ILE A 66 1.84 -11.54 4.14
N ILE A 67 2.76 -10.61 4.43
CA ILE A 67 3.91 -10.34 3.56
C ILE A 67 4.83 -11.57 3.47
N SER A 68 5.02 -12.28 4.58
CA SER A 68 5.84 -13.49 4.61
C SER A 68 5.19 -14.62 3.83
N GLU A 69 3.88 -14.83 3.97
CA GLU A 69 3.11 -15.80 3.18
C GLU A 69 3.20 -15.48 1.67
N HIS A 70 2.99 -14.22 1.29
CA HIS A 70 3.13 -13.80 -0.12
C HIS A 70 4.52 -14.12 -0.68
N ARG A 71 5.59 -13.92 0.11
CA ARG A 71 6.96 -14.25 -0.30
C ARG A 71 7.18 -15.74 -0.46
N VAL A 72 6.62 -16.56 0.43
CA VAL A 72 6.71 -18.02 0.32
C VAL A 72 6.00 -18.49 -0.95
N GLU A 73 4.82 -17.94 -1.23
CA GLU A 73 4.00 -18.34 -2.39
C GLU A 73 4.59 -17.85 -3.73
N HIS A 74 5.09 -16.61 -3.79
CA HIS A 74 5.48 -15.96 -5.04
C HIS A 74 7.00 -15.86 -5.23
N GLY A 75 7.81 -16.26 -4.25
CA GLY A 75 9.26 -16.15 -4.27
C GLY A 75 9.80 -14.71 -4.23
N ARG A 76 8.94 -13.71 -3.99
CA ARG A 76 9.29 -12.28 -3.99
C ARG A 76 8.39 -11.46 -3.07
N SER A 77 8.84 -10.25 -2.73
CA SER A 77 8.00 -9.29 -2.01
C SER A 77 6.89 -8.73 -2.92
N PRO A 78 5.79 -8.21 -2.33
CA PRO A 78 4.81 -7.44 -3.09
C PRO A 78 5.49 -6.29 -3.84
N THR A 79 4.98 -5.96 -5.02
CA THR A 79 5.53 -4.88 -5.86
C THR A 79 5.61 -3.55 -5.09
N LEU A 80 4.56 -3.23 -4.33
CA LEU A 80 4.48 -2.06 -3.45
C LEU A 80 3.79 -2.43 -2.13
N SER A 81 4.35 -1.95 -1.03
CA SER A 81 3.75 -2.02 0.30
C SER A 81 3.31 -0.63 0.75
N PHE A 82 2.09 -0.52 1.31
CA PHE A 82 1.50 0.77 1.67
C PHE A 82 0.58 0.73 2.88
#